data_AF-A0A0C2D427-F1
#
_entry.id   AF-A0A0C2D427-F1
#
_cell.length_a   1.000
_cell.length_b   1.000
_cell.length_c   1.000
_cell.angle_alpha   90.00
_cell.angle_beta   90.00
_cell.angle_gamma   90.00
#
_symmetry.space_group_name_H-M   'P 1'
#
loop_
_entity.id
_entity.type
_entity.pdbx_description
1 polymer ?
#
loop_
_entity_poly.entity_id
_entity_poly.type
_entity_poly.pdbx_seq_one_letter_code
_entity_poly.pdbx_strand_id
1 'polypeptide(L)'
;MVGLMVALGTSCMVDDTDPMTSEPLLEEYEEIGEIQQPEAPLPENHEGESCTYDAHCPVDAPACVDSQCWDGSDGDPCDYNSDCANSGNRCFAGTCWDGGVGDPCTYDSHCNVSAPFCSDGACSAGEAGDDCVYNSDCSMAAPVCFAGECSAGGVGDACSSDSHCGESSPYCSGGLCSAGDVGDACLYNSDCSPAAAYCSLGECSAGAEGDACEGWGDCSPAASLCVIGDVCSPGDVGDVCGYDGDCGSAPFCSLGACSLGEAGDACAYDTDCSMSAPLCSLAKCSAGQVGDPCDYDTDCSEAAPYCSDLNDKCQTGEAGSPCSLNADCINGCHFGLQECV
;
A
#
# COMPACT_ATOMS: atom_id res chain seq x y z
N MET A 1 8.77 1.28 -32.74
CA MET A 1 8.23 2.52 -33.33
C MET A 1 6.89 2.24 -34.01
N VAL A 2 5.81 2.26 -33.24
CA VAL A 2 4.46 2.51 -33.77
C VAL A 2 3.82 3.40 -32.71
N GLY A 3 3.75 4.70 -32.99
CA GLY A 3 3.08 5.67 -32.15
C GLY A 3 1.57 5.56 -32.36
N LEU A 4 0.82 5.55 -31.27
CA LEU A 4 -0.61 5.77 -31.29
C LEU A 4 -0.92 6.92 -30.34
N MET A 5 -0.94 8.13 -30.90
CA MET A 5 -1.62 9.27 -30.29
C MET A 5 -3.12 9.08 -30.51
N VAL A 6 -3.91 9.07 -29.44
CA VAL A 6 -5.34 9.36 -29.51
C VAL A 6 -5.63 10.50 -28.56
N ALA A 7 -6.04 11.60 -29.17
CA ALA A 7 -6.43 12.84 -28.53
C ALA A 7 -7.93 12.83 -28.21
N LEU A 8 -8.26 13.54 -27.12
CA LEU A 8 -9.42 14.40 -26.93
C LEU A 8 -10.84 13.79 -27.07
N GLY A 9 -11.50 13.78 -25.91
CA GLY A 9 -12.69 14.61 -25.71
C GLY A 9 -14.02 13.91 -25.92
N THR A 10 -14.77 13.71 -24.84
CA THR A 10 -16.22 13.91 -24.90
C THR A 10 -16.77 14.25 -23.51
N SER A 11 -17.28 15.47 -23.44
CA SER A 11 -18.25 15.95 -22.45
C SER A 11 -19.56 15.20 -22.65
N CYS A 12 -20.08 14.56 -21.61
CA CYS A 12 -21.48 14.12 -21.51
C CYS A 12 -21.98 14.55 -20.13
N MET A 13 -22.70 15.66 -20.07
CA MET A 13 -24.17 15.68 -19.93
C MET A 13 -24.59 15.31 -18.51
N VAL A 14 -24.81 16.37 -17.72
CA VAL A 14 -25.63 16.37 -16.51
C VAL A 14 -27.06 16.12 -16.99
N ASP A 15 -27.62 14.95 -16.68
CA ASP A 15 -29.04 14.67 -16.90
C ASP A 15 -29.79 15.10 -15.64
N ASP A 16 -30.18 16.37 -15.62
CA ASP A 16 -31.26 16.88 -14.78
C ASP A 16 -32.57 16.28 -15.31
N THR A 17 -33.04 15.20 -14.69
CA THR A 17 -34.44 14.77 -14.80
C THR A 17 -35.09 14.58 -13.44
N ASP A 18 -36.04 15.49 -13.23
CA ASP A 18 -37.01 15.75 -12.17
C ASP A 18 -37.51 14.60 -11.27
N PRO A 19 -37.98 14.96 -10.05
CA PRO A 19 -38.56 14.04 -9.08
C PRO A 19 -39.94 13.55 -9.54
N MET A 20 -40.09 12.24 -9.68
CA MET A 20 -41.42 11.63 -9.79
C MET A 20 -42.14 11.70 -8.44
N THR A 21 -42.85 12.81 -8.27
CA THR A 21 -44.02 12.91 -7.40
C THR A 21 -45.16 12.16 -8.08
N SER A 22 -45.42 10.93 -7.63
CA SER A 22 -46.65 10.21 -7.94
C SER A 22 -47.46 10.05 -6.66
N GLU A 23 -48.33 11.01 -6.41
CA GLU A 23 -49.52 10.82 -5.58
C GLU A 23 -50.42 9.77 -6.25
N PRO A 24 -50.90 8.74 -5.54
CA PRO A 24 -52.09 8.03 -5.93
C PRO A 24 -53.31 8.60 -5.19
N LEU A 25 -54.18 9.20 -6.00
CA LEU A 25 -55.62 9.33 -5.89
C LEU A 25 -56.29 8.75 -4.63
N LEU A 26 -56.90 9.67 -3.87
CA LEU A 26 -58.05 9.41 -3.00
C LEU A 26 -59.19 8.80 -3.82
N GLU A 27 -59.44 7.51 -3.67
CA GLU A 27 -60.74 6.91 -3.93
C GLU A 27 -61.48 6.77 -2.59
N GLU A 28 -62.45 7.65 -2.37
CA GLU A 28 -63.48 7.48 -1.35
C GLU A 28 -64.35 6.27 -1.73
N TYR A 29 -64.15 5.15 -1.04
CA TYR A 29 -65.13 4.07 -0.97
C TYR A 29 -65.80 4.11 0.41
N GLU A 30 -66.98 4.75 0.47
CA GLU A 30 -67.97 4.46 1.50
C GLU A 30 -68.63 3.12 1.16
N GLU A 31 -68.23 2.03 1.84
CA GLU A 31 -69.02 0.80 1.88
C GLU A 31 -69.26 0.30 3.32
N ILE A 32 -70.48 0.56 3.78
CA ILE A 32 -71.41 -0.35 4.45
C ILE A 32 -70.87 -1.26 5.57
N GLY A 33 -71.04 -0.78 6.80
CA GLY A 33 -71.64 -1.52 7.92
C GLY A 33 -71.25 -2.99 8.08
N GLU A 34 -69.98 -3.25 8.33
CA GLU A 34 -69.53 -4.54 8.85
C GLU A 34 -70.06 -4.71 10.27
N ILE A 35 -70.91 -5.72 10.43
CA ILE A 35 -71.40 -6.20 11.71
C ILE A 35 -70.15 -6.62 12.49
N GLN A 36 -69.77 -5.86 13.52
CA GLN A 36 -68.69 -6.26 14.43
C GLN A 36 -68.99 -7.67 14.93
N GLN A 37 -68.33 -8.66 14.34
CA GLN A 37 -68.18 -9.96 15.00
C GLN A 37 -67.51 -9.63 16.33
N PRO A 38 -68.04 -10.12 17.47
CA PRO A 38 -67.37 -9.93 18.74
C PRO A 38 -65.95 -10.43 18.55
N GLU A 39 -64.96 -9.55 18.79
CA GLU A 39 -63.55 -9.91 18.81
C GLU A 39 -63.47 -11.23 19.58
N ALA A 40 -63.01 -12.29 18.90
CA ALA A 40 -62.78 -13.56 19.55
C ALA A 40 -61.97 -13.24 20.81
N PRO A 41 -62.37 -13.75 21.99
CA PRO A 41 -61.63 -13.49 23.22
C PRO A 41 -60.16 -13.76 22.92
N LEU A 42 -59.31 -12.76 23.19
CA LEU A 42 -57.86 -12.90 23.03
C LEU A 42 -57.48 -14.25 23.64
N PRO A 43 -56.69 -15.08 22.94
CA PRO A 43 -56.29 -16.38 23.47
C PRO A 43 -55.79 -16.15 24.89
N GLU A 44 -56.45 -16.78 25.86
CA GLU A 44 -56.05 -16.67 27.25
C GLU A 44 -54.65 -17.27 27.32
N ASN A 45 -53.65 -16.45 27.66
CA ASN A 45 -52.32 -16.97 27.93
C ASN A 45 -52.45 -17.89 29.16
N HIS A 46 -52.33 -19.19 28.92
CA HIS A 46 -52.47 -20.23 29.93
C HIS A 46 -51.14 -20.55 30.64
N GLU A 47 -50.10 -19.75 30.43
CA GLU A 47 -48.86 -19.80 31.21
C GLU A 47 -49.14 -19.62 32.71
N GLY A 48 -48.46 -20.43 33.53
CA GLY A 48 -48.60 -20.41 34.98
C GLY A 48 -49.77 -21.22 35.53
N GLU A 49 -50.59 -21.85 34.68
CA GLU A 49 -51.66 -22.75 35.14
C GLU A 49 -51.10 -23.99 35.85
N SER A 50 -51.75 -24.42 36.93
CA SER A 50 -51.26 -25.56 37.72
C SER A 50 -51.40 -26.87 36.97
N CYS A 51 -50.32 -27.66 36.91
CA CYS A 51 -50.29 -28.95 36.22
C CYS A 51 -49.63 -30.05 37.07
N THR A 52 -49.60 -31.27 36.54
CA THR A 52 -48.86 -32.39 37.16
C THR A 52 -48.08 -33.19 36.11
N TYR A 53 -48.57 -33.20 34.88
CA TYR A 53 -47.93 -33.77 33.69
C TYR A 53 -48.30 -32.88 32.50
N ASP A 54 -47.52 -32.90 31.42
CA ASP A 54 -47.77 -32.11 30.19
C ASP A 54 -49.19 -32.26 29.64
N ALA A 55 -49.78 -33.45 29.76
CA ALA A 55 -51.14 -33.72 29.33
C ALA A 55 -52.24 -32.95 30.10
N HIS A 56 -51.88 -32.30 31.22
CA HIS A 56 -52.78 -31.41 31.96
C HIS A 56 -52.77 -29.97 31.41
N CYS A 57 -51.81 -29.66 30.55
CA CYS A 57 -51.65 -28.32 30.00
C CYS A 57 -52.40 -28.16 28.67
N PRO A 58 -52.88 -26.93 28.37
CA PRO A 58 -53.52 -26.64 27.10
C PRO A 58 -52.53 -26.64 25.95
N VAL A 59 -53.05 -26.71 24.72
CA VAL A 59 -52.24 -26.79 23.49
C VAL A 59 -51.34 -25.57 23.26
N ASP A 60 -51.73 -24.42 23.81
CA ASP A 60 -50.99 -23.16 23.70
C ASP A 60 -49.93 -23.01 24.81
N ALA A 61 -49.90 -23.92 25.81
CA ALA A 61 -48.89 -23.94 26.88
C ALA A 61 -48.50 -25.39 27.28
N PRO A 62 -48.02 -26.23 26.34
CA PRO A 62 -48.07 -27.68 26.48
C PRO A 62 -47.10 -28.29 27.53
N ALA A 63 -46.12 -27.54 28.02
CA ALA A 63 -45.07 -28.07 28.90
C ALA A 63 -45.40 -27.86 30.38
N CYS A 64 -45.32 -28.90 31.20
CA CYS A 64 -45.56 -28.81 32.65
C CYS A 64 -44.25 -28.81 33.44
N VAL A 65 -43.77 -27.63 33.84
CA VAL A 65 -42.48 -27.44 34.54
C VAL A 65 -42.72 -26.73 35.87
N ASP A 66 -42.13 -27.24 36.94
CA ASP A 66 -42.35 -26.73 38.31
C ASP A 66 -43.85 -26.62 38.71
N SER A 67 -44.67 -27.55 38.23
CA SER A 67 -46.13 -27.60 38.42
C SER A 67 -46.89 -26.43 37.78
N GLN A 68 -46.30 -25.76 36.79
CA GLN A 68 -46.92 -24.71 35.98
C GLN A 68 -46.83 -25.04 34.49
N CYS A 69 -47.87 -24.69 33.72
CA CYS A 69 -47.85 -24.82 32.27
C CYS A 69 -47.08 -23.66 31.63
N TRP A 70 -46.31 -23.95 30.58
CA TRP A 70 -45.49 -22.99 29.83
C TRP A 70 -45.61 -23.25 28.34
N ASP A 71 -45.57 -22.19 27.53
CA ASP A 71 -45.61 -22.31 26.06
C ASP A 71 -44.27 -22.74 25.48
N GLY A 72 -43.20 -22.61 26.28
CA GLY A 72 -41.83 -23.00 25.94
C GLY A 72 -41.09 -21.91 25.16
N SER A 73 -41.61 -20.69 25.17
CA SER A 73 -40.98 -19.53 24.56
C SER A 73 -39.62 -19.22 25.18
N ASP A 74 -38.90 -18.30 24.56
CA ASP A 74 -37.58 -17.89 25.04
C ASP A 74 -37.68 -17.33 26.48
N GLY A 75 -36.88 -17.87 27.39
CA GLY A 75 -36.89 -17.52 28.82
C GLY A 75 -37.78 -18.41 29.71
N ASP A 76 -38.61 -19.29 29.15
CA ASP A 76 -39.47 -20.19 29.94
C ASP A 76 -38.67 -21.29 30.65
N PRO A 77 -39.14 -21.80 31.81
CA PRO A 77 -38.49 -22.92 32.47
C PRO A 77 -38.70 -24.23 31.71
N CYS A 78 -37.72 -25.14 31.80
CA CYS A 78 -37.76 -26.45 31.13
C CYS A 78 -36.97 -27.51 31.90
N ASP A 79 -37.36 -28.78 31.73
CA ASP A 79 -36.57 -29.95 32.16
C ASP A 79 -35.92 -30.65 30.96
N TYR A 80 -36.56 -30.58 29.78
CA TYR A 80 -36.15 -31.24 28.54
C TYR A 80 -36.32 -30.31 27.33
N ASN A 81 -35.62 -30.59 26.23
CA ASN A 81 -35.79 -29.84 24.98
C ASN A 81 -37.22 -29.95 24.38
N SER A 82 -37.99 -30.98 24.76
CA SER A 82 -39.39 -31.12 24.35
C SER A 82 -40.32 -30.10 24.98
N ASP A 83 -39.86 -29.44 26.04
CA ASP A 83 -40.64 -28.48 26.82
C ASP A 83 -40.58 -27.09 26.19
N CYS A 84 -39.64 -26.88 25.26
CA CYS A 84 -39.46 -25.61 24.57
C CYS A 84 -40.26 -25.54 23.26
N ALA A 85 -40.78 -24.36 22.97
CA ALA A 85 -41.54 -24.02 21.78
C ALA A 85 -40.65 -24.11 20.55
N ASN A 86 -41.24 -24.52 19.42
CA ASN A 86 -40.54 -24.63 18.13
C ASN A 86 -39.40 -25.66 18.11
N SER A 87 -39.15 -26.26 16.95
CA SER A 87 -38.06 -27.23 16.79
C SER A 87 -36.64 -26.63 16.90
N GLY A 88 -36.54 -25.32 17.15
CA GLY A 88 -35.28 -24.58 17.28
C GLY A 88 -34.89 -24.27 18.72
N ASN A 89 -35.87 -24.14 19.64
CA ASN A 89 -35.55 -23.78 21.02
C ASN A 89 -34.99 -25.00 21.76
N ARG A 90 -34.12 -24.75 22.72
CA ARG A 90 -33.46 -25.80 23.52
C ARG A 90 -33.53 -25.49 25.00
N CYS A 91 -33.60 -26.54 25.79
CA CYS A 91 -33.50 -26.42 27.23
C CYS A 91 -32.02 -26.37 27.64
N PHE A 92 -31.57 -25.25 28.21
CA PHE A 92 -30.23 -25.11 28.76
C PHE A 92 -30.29 -24.47 30.15
N ALA A 93 -29.67 -25.14 31.12
CA ALA A 93 -29.66 -24.73 32.52
C ALA A 93 -31.05 -24.48 33.13
N GLY A 94 -32.08 -25.20 32.64
CA GLY A 94 -33.46 -25.09 33.12
C GLY A 94 -34.27 -24.00 32.45
N THR A 95 -33.76 -23.37 31.39
CA THR A 95 -34.44 -22.31 30.63
C THR A 95 -34.45 -22.64 29.15
N CYS A 96 -35.56 -22.35 28.47
CA CYS A 96 -35.71 -22.43 27.03
C CYS A 96 -35.01 -21.24 26.37
N TRP A 97 -34.17 -21.52 25.39
CA TRP A 97 -33.44 -20.51 24.60
C TRP A 97 -33.73 -20.70 23.12
N ASP A 98 -34.00 -19.60 22.41
CA ASP A 98 -34.26 -19.62 20.96
C ASP A 98 -32.98 -19.62 20.10
N GLY A 99 -31.82 -19.46 20.75
CA GLY A 99 -30.51 -19.44 20.10
C GLY A 99 -30.16 -18.09 19.48
N GLY A 100 -30.78 -17.01 19.95
CA GLY A 100 -30.53 -15.63 19.55
C GLY A 100 -29.22 -15.09 20.10
N VAL A 101 -28.88 -13.83 19.77
CA VAL A 101 -27.63 -13.21 20.22
C VAL A 101 -27.58 -13.12 21.75
N GLY A 102 -26.52 -13.63 22.35
CA GLY A 102 -26.30 -13.66 23.80
C GLY A 102 -26.78 -14.95 24.48
N ASP A 103 -27.51 -15.82 23.77
CA ASP A 103 -28.05 -17.05 24.34
C ASP A 103 -26.95 -18.08 24.63
N PRO A 104 -27.07 -18.86 25.72
CA PRO A 104 -26.05 -19.82 26.10
C PRO A 104 -25.93 -20.98 25.11
N CYS A 105 -24.70 -21.25 24.69
CA CYS A 105 -24.39 -22.25 23.68
C CYS A 105 -23.22 -23.15 24.10
N THR A 106 -22.93 -24.14 23.26
CA THR A 106 -21.77 -25.04 23.42
C THR A 106 -21.27 -25.49 22.05
N TYR A 107 -22.17 -25.49 21.07
CA TYR A 107 -21.91 -25.72 19.66
C TYR A 107 -22.75 -24.73 18.85
N ASP A 108 -22.31 -24.38 17.65
CA ASP A 108 -23.04 -23.49 16.72
C ASP A 108 -24.47 -23.97 16.44
N SER A 109 -24.69 -25.28 16.46
CA SER A 109 -26.03 -25.88 16.29
C SER A 109 -27.02 -25.54 17.41
N HIS A 110 -26.57 -24.91 18.50
CA HIS A 110 -27.42 -24.38 19.56
C HIS A 110 -27.97 -22.99 19.26
N CYS A 111 -27.44 -22.35 18.22
CA CYS A 111 -27.80 -21.01 17.83
C CYS A 111 -28.67 -21.00 16.58
N ASN A 112 -29.46 -19.94 16.41
CA ASN A 112 -30.33 -19.78 15.26
C ASN A 112 -29.65 -19.01 14.12
N VAL A 113 -30.36 -18.84 13.01
CA VAL A 113 -29.81 -18.22 11.78
C VAL A 113 -29.40 -16.76 11.93
N SER A 114 -29.89 -16.06 12.98
CA SER A 114 -29.54 -14.67 13.25
C SER A 114 -28.28 -14.52 14.11
N ALA A 115 -27.88 -15.59 14.81
CA ALA A 115 -26.69 -15.63 15.66
C ALA A 115 -25.93 -16.96 15.50
N PRO A 116 -25.52 -17.35 14.28
CA PRO A 116 -25.17 -18.72 13.96
C PRO A 116 -23.89 -19.25 14.61
N PHE A 117 -23.12 -18.42 15.32
CA PHE A 117 -21.82 -18.78 15.89
C PHE A 117 -21.91 -18.90 17.41
N CYS A 118 -21.33 -19.96 17.97
CA CYS A 118 -21.20 -20.13 19.41
C CYS A 118 -19.81 -19.70 19.88
N SER A 119 -19.71 -18.49 20.44
CA SER A 119 -18.45 -17.90 20.88
C SER A 119 -18.45 -17.65 22.39
N ASP A 120 -17.40 -18.10 23.08
CA ASP A 120 -17.25 -18.02 24.54
C ASP A 120 -18.51 -18.47 25.34
N GLY A 121 -19.26 -19.43 24.78
CA GLY A 121 -20.48 -19.96 25.39
C GLY A 121 -21.74 -19.12 25.18
N ALA A 122 -21.70 -18.09 24.32
CA ALA A 122 -22.87 -17.32 23.89
C ALA A 122 -23.03 -17.32 22.36
N CYS A 123 -24.26 -17.30 21.88
CA CYS A 123 -24.58 -17.19 20.46
C CYS A 123 -24.29 -15.77 19.95
N SER A 124 -23.72 -15.65 18.76
CA SER A 124 -23.25 -14.40 18.18
C SER A 124 -23.52 -14.36 16.67
N ALA A 125 -23.72 -13.16 16.13
CA ALA A 125 -23.82 -12.95 14.69
C ALA A 125 -22.44 -13.05 14.00
N GLY A 126 -21.35 -12.92 14.76
CA GLY A 126 -19.98 -12.95 14.25
C GLY A 126 -19.63 -11.68 13.46
N GLU A 127 -20.27 -10.57 13.78
CA GLU A 127 -20.03 -9.27 13.15
C GLU A 127 -18.81 -8.59 13.77
N ALA A 128 -18.34 -7.50 13.16
CA ALA A 128 -17.18 -6.78 13.67
C ALA A 128 -17.42 -6.28 15.11
N GLY A 129 -16.50 -6.60 16.02
CA GLY A 129 -16.58 -6.30 17.45
C GLY A 129 -17.25 -7.38 18.30
N ASP A 130 -17.82 -8.43 17.71
CA ASP A 130 -18.36 -9.56 18.47
C ASP A 130 -17.23 -10.43 19.06
N ASP A 131 -17.47 -11.02 20.23
CA ASP A 131 -16.50 -11.90 20.89
C ASP A 131 -16.16 -13.12 20.03
N CYS A 132 -14.89 -13.53 20.01
CA CYS A 132 -14.40 -14.69 19.28
C CYS A 132 -13.25 -15.40 20.00
N VAL A 133 -13.12 -16.71 19.77
CA VAL A 133 -11.95 -17.51 20.17
C VAL A 133 -11.16 -17.96 18.94
N TYR A 134 -11.85 -18.21 17.84
CA TYR A 134 -11.32 -18.64 16.55
C TYR A 134 -11.96 -17.87 15.40
N ASN A 135 -11.30 -17.82 14.24
CA ASN A 135 -11.88 -17.20 13.03
C ASN A 135 -13.19 -17.86 12.58
N SER A 136 -13.45 -19.11 12.98
CA SER A 136 -14.71 -19.81 12.71
C SER A 136 -15.91 -19.22 13.46
N ASP A 137 -15.65 -18.42 14.49
CA ASP A 137 -16.68 -17.80 15.32
C ASP A 137 -17.15 -16.46 14.69
N CYS A 138 -16.55 -16.09 13.56
CA CYS A 138 -16.81 -14.85 12.86
C CYS A 138 -17.49 -15.07 11.50
N SER A 139 -18.28 -14.08 11.09
CA SER A 139 -18.96 -14.04 9.81
C SER A 139 -17.99 -13.72 8.66
N MET A 140 -18.48 -13.88 7.43
CA MET A 140 -17.70 -13.48 6.24
C MET A 140 -17.47 -11.96 6.15
N ALA A 141 -18.25 -11.13 6.85
CA ALA A 141 -18.06 -9.69 6.87
C ALA A 141 -16.93 -9.27 7.83
N ALA A 142 -16.64 -10.10 8.84
CA ALA A 142 -15.61 -9.86 9.84
C ALA A 142 -14.76 -11.13 10.12
N PRO A 143 -14.13 -11.76 9.11
CA PRO A 143 -13.66 -13.15 9.17
C PRO A 143 -12.43 -13.40 10.05
N VAL A 144 -11.88 -12.35 10.68
CA VAL A 144 -10.66 -12.44 11.49
C VAL A 144 -11.03 -12.34 12.96
N CYS A 145 -10.58 -13.31 13.77
CA CYS A 145 -10.61 -13.19 15.21
C CYS A 145 -9.27 -12.67 15.73
N PHE A 146 -9.24 -11.46 16.29
CA PHE A 146 -8.03 -10.87 16.87
C PHE A 146 -8.32 -10.20 18.21
N ALA A 147 -7.45 -10.44 19.18
CA ALA A 147 -7.60 -9.93 20.55
C ALA A 147 -8.94 -10.27 21.23
N GLY A 148 -9.62 -11.32 20.75
CA GLY A 148 -10.92 -11.76 21.27
C GLY A 148 -12.12 -11.15 20.56
N GLU A 149 -11.92 -10.34 19.50
CA GLU A 149 -13.01 -9.70 18.75
C GLU A 149 -12.92 -10.03 17.25
N CYS A 150 -14.08 -10.21 16.62
CA CYS A 150 -14.19 -10.36 15.17
C CYS A 150 -13.89 -9.03 14.46
N SER A 151 -13.18 -9.09 13.34
CA SER A 151 -12.75 -7.93 12.56
C SER A 151 -12.77 -8.21 11.07
N ALA A 152 -13.06 -7.18 10.28
CA ALA A 152 -12.93 -7.23 8.81
C ALA A 152 -11.45 -7.30 8.37
N GLY A 153 -10.52 -6.89 9.24
CA GLY A 153 -9.10 -6.76 8.92
C GLY A 153 -8.83 -5.65 7.90
N GLY A 154 -9.63 -4.58 7.92
CA GLY A 154 -9.47 -3.41 7.06
C GLY A 154 -8.35 -2.47 7.55
N VAL A 155 -8.06 -1.43 6.76
CA VAL A 155 -7.04 -0.43 7.10
C VAL A 155 -7.27 0.15 8.51
N GLY A 156 -6.24 0.09 9.35
CA GLY A 156 -6.28 0.60 10.73
C GLY A 156 -6.80 -0.39 11.76
N ASP A 157 -7.28 -1.57 11.36
CA ASP A 157 -7.63 -2.63 12.30
C ASP A 157 -6.37 -3.19 12.96
N ALA A 158 -6.48 -3.57 14.24
CA ALA A 158 -5.33 -4.05 14.99
C ALA A 158 -4.88 -5.44 14.50
N CYS A 159 -3.57 -5.65 14.46
CA CYS A 159 -2.97 -6.90 14.00
C CYS A 159 -1.68 -7.22 14.75
N SER A 160 -1.24 -8.48 14.66
CA SER A 160 0.11 -8.89 15.08
C SER A 160 0.86 -9.67 14.00
N SER A 161 0.17 -10.00 12.90
CA SER A 161 0.68 -10.64 11.70
C SER A 161 -0.33 -10.44 10.56
N ASP A 162 0.12 -10.58 9.31
CA ASP A 162 -0.69 -10.41 8.09
C ASP A 162 -1.94 -11.30 8.06
N SER A 163 -1.93 -12.45 8.75
CA SER A 163 -3.10 -13.32 8.90
C SER A 163 -4.27 -12.69 9.66
N HIS A 164 -4.05 -11.56 10.34
CA HIS A 164 -5.09 -10.80 11.03
C HIS A 164 -5.66 -9.68 10.15
N CYS A 165 -5.24 -9.60 8.89
CA CYS A 165 -5.70 -8.60 7.97
C CYS A 165 -6.50 -9.20 6.81
N GLY A 166 -7.43 -8.39 6.30
CA GLY A 166 -8.33 -8.76 5.23
C GLY A 166 -7.69 -8.57 3.86
N GLU A 167 -8.39 -9.05 2.81
CA GLU A 167 -7.91 -8.99 1.43
C GLU A 167 -7.65 -7.55 0.94
N SER A 168 -8.43 -6.58 1.43
CA SER A 168 -8.25 -5.16 1.07
C SER A 168 -7.11 -4.47 1.81
N SER A 169 -6.51 -5.10 2.82
CA SER A 169 -5.47 -4.47 3.65
C SER A 169 -4.49 -5.52 4.19
N PRO A 170 -3.86 -6.34 3.33
CA PRO A 170 -3.29 -7.63 3.71
C PRO A 170 -2.00 -7.55 4.54
N TYR A 171 -1.46 -6.35 4.81
CA TYR A 171 -0.18 -6.17 5.48
C TYR A 171 -0.36 -5.67 6.92
N CYS A 172 0.31 -6.31 7.87
CA CYS A 172 0.34 -5.86 9.25
C CYS A 172 1.61 -5.06 9.53
N SER A 173 1.50 -3.74 9.63
CA SER A 173 2.63 -2.88 9.98
C SER A 173 2.34 -1.98 11.17
N GLY A 174 3.31 -1.86 12.08
CA GLY A 174 3.14 -1.08 13.31
C GLY A 174 1.99 -1.56 14.21
N GLY A 175 1.51 -2.80 14.01
CA GLY A 175 0.36 -3.36 14.71
C GLY A 175 -1.00 -2.97 14.12
N LEU A 176 -1.03 -2.39 12.92
CA LEU A 176 -2.24 -2.03 12.20
C LEU A 176 -2.24 -2.63 10.78
N CYS A 177 -3.41 -3.03 10.31
CA CYS A 177 -3.58 -3.51 8.95
C CYS A 177 -3.49 -2.34 7.95
N SER A 178 -2.90 -2.61 6.79
CA SER A 178 -2.57 -1.62 5.77
C SER A 178 -2.67 -2.23 4.36
N ALA A 179 -2.98 -1.39 3.37
CA ALA A 179 -2.91 -1.79 1.96
C ALA A 179 -1.47 -1.92 1.46
N GLY A 180 -0.51 -1.29 2.15
CA GLY A 180 0.89 -1.26 1.75
C GLY A 180 1.09 -0.36 0.52
N ASP A 181 0.27 0.67 0.37
CA ASP A 181 0.36 1.67 -0.68
C ASP A 181 1.47 2.69 -0.38
N VAL A 182 1.84 3.51 -1.35
CA VAL A 182 2.87 4.55 -1.16
C VAL A 182 2.47 5.51 -0.03
N GLY A 183 3.38 5.71 0.93
CA GLY A 183 3.18 6.52 2.13
C GLY A 183 2.60 5.77 3.33
N ASP A 184 2.18 4.51 3.16
CA ASP A 184 1.75 3.69 4.29
C ASP A 184 2.92 3.37 5.21
N ALA A 185 2.67 3.30 6.52
CA ALA A 185 3.71 2.97 7.48
C ALA A 185 4.27 1.55 7.25
N CYS A 186 5.58 1.41 7.38
CA CYS A 186 6.28 0.13 7.24
C CYS A 186 7.44 0.02 8.25
N LEU A 187 7.79 -1.22 8.59
CA LEU A 187 9.03 -1.56 9.30
C LEU A 187 9.97 -2.38 8.40
N TYR A 188 9.40 -3.15 7.47
CA TYR A 188 10.12 -3.98 6.51
C TYR A 188 9.47 -3.90 5.13
N ASN A 189 10.22 -4.21 4.06
CA ASN A 189 9.67 -4.28 2.69
C ASN A 189 8.51 -5.27 2.54
N SER A 190 8.41 -6.28 3.43
CA SER A 190 7.28 -7.21 3.46
C SER A 190 5.96 -6.58 3.87
N ASP A 191 6.01 -5.40 4.48
CA ASP A 191 4.83 -4.66 4.94
C ASP A 191 4.19 -3.84 3.81
N CYS A 192 4.83 -3.84 2.63
CA CYS A 192 4.42 -3.03 1.50
C CYS A 192 3.89 -3.87 0.34
N SER A 193 3.00 -3.27 -0.44
CA SER A 193 2.47 -3.88 -1.64
C SER A 193 3.52 -4.01 -2.74
N PRO A 194 3.34 -4.89 -3.74
CA PRO A 194 4.24 -4.97 -4.89
C PRO A 194 4.35 -3.65 -5.69
N ALA A 195 3.37 -2.75 -5.58
CA ALA A 195 3.41 -1.45 -6.24
C ALA A 195 4.25 -0.41 -5.46
N ALA A 196 4.47 -0.63 -4.16
CA ALA A 196 5.25 0.22 -3.27
C ALA A 196 6.27 -0.62 -2.47
N ALA A 197 6.97 -1.53 -3.14
CA ALA A 197 7.68 -2.67 -2.53
C ALA A 197 8.86 -2.35 -1.61
N TYR A 198 9.15 -1.07 -1.34
CA TYR A 198 10.31 -0.62 -0.58
C TYR A 198 9.86 0.12 0.66
N CYS A 199 10.37 -0.28 1.81
CA CYS A 199 10.16 0.43 3.06
C CYS A 199 11.32 1.41 3.28
N SER A 200 11.09 2.70 3.03
CA SER A 200 12.11 3.73 3.20
C SER A 200 11.66 4.78 4.19
N LEU A 201 12.53 5.14 5.13
CA LEU A 201 12.23 6.11 6.20
C LEU A 201 10.95 5.79 6.99
N GLY A 202 10.57 4.51 7.05
CA GLY A 202 9.35 4.04 7.72
C GLY A 202 8.06 4.17 6.90
N GLU A 203 8.15 4.50 5.61
CA GLU A 203 7.01 4.59 4.69
C GLU A 203 7.24 3.71 3.44
N CYS A 204 6.16 3.11 2.95
CA CYS A 204 6.18 2.34 1.71
C CYS A 204 6.40 3.28 0.52
N SER A 205 7.24 2.84 -0.42
CA SER A 205 7.71 3.62 -1.55
C SER A 205 7.84 2.75 -2.79
N ALA A 206 7.67 3.35 -3.98
CA ALA A 206 7.94 2.66 -5.23
C ALA A 206 9.45 2.49 -5.49
N GLY A 207 10.29 3.22 -4.76
CA GLY A 207 11.75 3.27 -4.97
C GLY A 207 12.09 3.86 -6.34
N ALA A 208 11.24 4.75 -6.85
CA ALA A 208 11.43 5.42 -8.13
C ALA A 208 12.47 6.54 -8.01
N GLU A 209 12.93 7.06 -9.15
CA GLU A 209 13.84 8.21 -9.18
C GLU A 209 13.25 9.39 -8.39
N GLY A 210 14.03 9.95 -7.47
CA GLY A 210 13.65 11.05 -6.58
C GLY A 210 12.94 10.62 -5.29
N ASP A 211 12.55 9.35 -5.14
CA ASP A 211 12.02 8.84 -3.87
C ASP A 211 13.12 8.84 -2.81
N ALA A 212 12.72 9.01 -1.54
CA ALA A 212 13.67 9.01 -0.44
C ALA A 212 14.29 7.61 -0.20
N CYS A 213 15.52 7.58 0.31
CA CYS A 213 16.25 6.36 0.64
C CYS A 213 17.23 6.56 1.81
N GLU A 214 17.41 5.57 2.68
CA GLU A 214 18.51 5.48 3.65
C GLU A 214 19.68 4.63 3.12
N GLY A 215 19.41 3.78 2.11
CA GLY A 215 20.40 2.94 1.46
C GLY A 215 19.87 2.32 0.18
N TRP A 216 20.73 1.57 -0.51
CA TRP A 216 20.41 0.99 -1.83
C TRP A 216 19.26 -0.02 -1.81
N GLY A 217 18.91 -0.56 -0.64
CA GLY A 217 17.80 -1.49 -0.45
C GLY A 217 16.42 -0.85 -0.57
N ASP A 218 16.36 0.49 -0.58
CA ASP A 218 15.13 1.28 -0.60
C ASP A 218 14.72 1.68 -2.03
N CYS A 219 15.60 1.39 -2.99
CA CYS A 219 15.44 1.83 -4.36
C CYS A 219 15.11 0.69 -5.31
N SER A 220 14.30 1.00 -6.33
CA SER A 220 13.93 0.04 -7.36
C SER A 220 15.09 -0.25 -8.31
N PRO A 221 15.06 -1.37 -9.07
CA PRO A 221 16.06 -1.64 -10.11
C PRO A 221 16.15 -0.58 -11.20
N ALA A 222 15.13 0.26 -11.36
CA ALA A 222 15.14 1.37 -12.33
C ALA A 222 15.89 2.60 -11.81
N ALA A 223 16.04 2.75 -10.48
CA ALA A 223 16.73 3.86 -9.83
C ALA A 223 17.59 3.36 -8.66
N SER A 224 18.41 2.34 -8.90
CA SER A 224 18.99 1.46 -7.87
C SER A 224 20.00 2.10 -6.91
N LEU A 225 20.34 3.37 -7.09
CA LEU A 225 21.37 4.06 -6.33
C LEU A 225 20.72 5.03 -5.35
N CYS A 226 21.11 4.92 -4.08
CA CYS A 226 20.79 5.94 -3.08
C CYS A 226 21.95 6.94 -3.04
N VAL A 227 21.74 8.12 -3.63
CA VAL A 227 22.81 9.11 -3.88
C VAL A 227 22.76 10.26 -2.88
N ILE A 228 23.69 11.22 -3.00
CA ILE A 228 23.71 12.42 -2.17
C ILE A 228 22.33 13.11 -2.16
N GLY A 229 21.83 13.37 -0.96
CA GLY A 229 20.50 13.93 -0.76
C GLY A 229 19.46 12.89 -0.34
N ASP A 230 19.88 11.64 -0.10
CA ASP A 230 19.04 10.55 0.40
C ASP A 230 17.88 10.28 -0.57
N VAL A 231 18.19 10.28 -1.88
CA VAL A 231 17.23 10.05 -2.97
C VAL A 231 17.68 8.94 -3.92
N CYS A 232 16.71 8.17 -4.41
CA CYS A 232 16.92 7.14 -5.42
C CYS A 232 17.23 7.77 -6.79
N SER A 233 18.20 7.21 -7.50
CA SER A 233 18.68 7.70 -8.79
C SER A 233 19.11 6.54 -9.70
N PRO A 234 18.91 6.64 -11.03
CA PRO A 234 19.49 5.70 -11.99
C PRO A 234 21.02 5.90 -12.15
N GLY A 235 21.54 7.08 -11.76
CA GLY A 235 22.94 7.45 -11.98
C GLY A 235 23.24 7.67 -13.46
N ASP A 236 22.30 8.29 -14.17
CA ASP A 236 22.44 8.73 -15.55
C ASP A 236 23.24 10.03 -15.64
N VAL A 237 23.64 10.42 -16.86
CA VAL A 237 24.40 11.65 -17.09
C VAL A 237 23.65 12.87 -16.56
N GLY A 238 24.29 13.63 -15.69
CA GLY A 238 23.75 14.83 -15.05
C GLY A 238 23.16 14.59 -13.65
N ASP A 239 22.99 13.34 -13.23
CA ASP A 239 22.50 13.02 -11.89
C ASP A 239 23.50 13.40 -10.81
N VAL A 240 23.00 13.76 -9.63
CA VAL A 240 23.83 14.15 -8.49
C VAL A 240 24.64 12.96 -7.98
N CYS A 241 25.92 13.18 -7.68
CA CYS A 241 26.82 12.15 -7.16
C CYS A 241 27.83 12.73 -6.15
N GLY A 242 28.31 11.89 -5.25
CA GLY A 242 29.44 12.16 -4.35
C GLY A 242 30.73 11.45 -4.73
N TYR A 243 30.63 10.32 -5.43
CA TYR A 243 31.73 9.51 -5.94
C TYR A 243 31.24 8.63 -7.09
N ASP A 244 32.15 8.03 -7.86
CA ASP A 244 31.84 7.26 -9.08
C ASP A 244 30.81 6.12 -8.88
N GLY A 245 30.71 5.57 -7.66
CA GLY A 245 29.75 4.51 -7.35
C GLY A 245 28.31 4.99 -7.20
N ASP A 246 28.08 6.31 -7.11
CA ASP A 246 26.75 6.92 -7.17
C ASP A 246 26.25 7.06 -8.62
N CYS A 247 27.05 6.63 -9.60
CA CYS A 247 26.69 6.68 -11.00
C CYS A 247 26.53 5.28 -11.60
N GLY A 248 25.47 5.11 -12.40
CA GLY A 248 25.09 3.84 -13.00
C GLY A 248 25.57 3.74 -14.43
N SER A 249 24.86 4.38 -15.36
CA SER A 249 25.21 4.36 -16.78
C SER A 249 26.37 5.30 -17.14
N ALA A 250 26.67 6.26 -16.27
CA ALA A 250 27.68 7.30 -16.44
C ALA A 250 28.81 7.18 -15.40
N PRO A 251 29.89 6.44 -15.67
CA PRO A 251 30.75 5.86 -14.62
C PRO A 251 31.60 6.86 -13.81
N PHE A 252 31.56 8.16 -14.11
CA PHE A 252 32.39 9.16 -13.46
C PHE A 252 31.55 10.19 -12.72
N CYS A 253 31.90 10.48 -11.48
CA CYS A 253 31.32 11.58 -10.72
C CYS A 253 32.20 12.83 -10.82
N SER A 254 31.86 13.74 -11.73
CA SER A 254 32.65 14.94 -11.98
C SER A 254 31.92 16.21 -11.55
N LEU A 255 32.57 16.97 -10.65
CA LEU A 255 32.01 18.20 -10.07
C LEU A 255 30.60 18.03 -9.45
N GLY A 256 30.32 16.83 -8.92
CA GLY A 256 29.05 16.48 -8.27
C GLY A 256 27.94 16.04 -9.23
N ALA A 257 28.25 15.79 -10.50
CA ALA A 257 27.33 15.23 -11.48
C ALA A 257 27.91 14.00 -12.19
N CYS A 258 27.07 13.01 -12.48
CA CYS A 258 27.46 11.84 -13.24
C CYS A 258 27.75 12.20 -14.70
N SER A 259 28.81 11.63 -15.25
CA SER A 259 29.36 11.96 -16.57
C SER A 259 29.90 10.71 -17.27
N LEU A 260 29.93 10.76 -18.61
CA LEU A 260 30.60 9.74 -19.42
C LEU A 260 32.11 9.97 -19.49
N GLY A 261 32.60 11.15 -19.10
CA GLY A 261 34.00 11.55 -19.21
C GLY A 261 34.43 11.68 -20.67
N GLU A 262 33.53 12.06 -21.57
CA GLU A 262 33.82 12.30 -22.98
C GLU A 262 34.47 13.68 -23.18
N ALA A 263 35.07 13.89 -24.35
CA ALA A 263 35.72 15.16 -24.66
C ALA A 263 34.73 16.34 -24.51
N GLY A 264 35.10 17.31 -23.67
CA GLY A 264 34.29 18.48 -23.34
C GLY A 264 33.46 18.37 -22.07
N ASP A 265 33.31 17.16 -21.50
CA ASP A 265 32.65 16.96 -20.21
C ASP A 265 33.45 17.61 -19.09
N ALA A 266 32.75 18.03 -18.03
CA ALA A 266 33.41 18.67 -16.91
C ALA A 266 34.27 17.68 -16.12
N CYS A 267 35.39 18.14 -15.57
CA CYS A 267 36.30 17.35 -14.73
C CYS A 267 37.02 18.23 -13.71
N ALA A 268 37.47 17.62 -12.63
CA ALA A 268 38.43 18.18 -11.67
C ALA A 268 39.80 17.48 -11.75
N TYR A 269 39.82 16.20 -12.14
CA TYR A 269 41.01 15.37 -12.27
C TYR A 269 40.92 14.47 -13.51
N ASP A 270 42.07 13.98 -14.00
CA ASP A 270 42.14 13.04 -15.14
C ASP A 270 41.32 11.76 -14.91
N THR A 271 41.13 11.36 -13.64
CA THR A 271 40.32 10.19 -13.27
C THR A 271 38.83 10.38 -13.52
N ASP A 272 38.37 11.62 -13.71
CA ASP A 272 36.98 11.95 -14.02
C ASP A 272 36.69 11.78 -15.53
N CYS A 273 37.72 11.40 -16.30
CA CYS A 273 37.67 11.33 -17.73
C CYS A 273 37.81 9.90 -18.25
N SER A 274 37.16 9.63 -19.38
CA SER A 274 37.21 8.33 -20.03
C SER A 274 38.51 8.13 -20.81
N MET A 275 38.77 6.89 -21.23
CA MET A 275 39.94 6.58 -22.07
C MET A 275 39.93 7.27 -23.44
N SER A 276 38.78 7.79 -23.91
CA SER A 276 38.72 8.53 -25.18
C SER A 276 39.15 10.00 -25.03
N ALA A 277 39.15 10.53 -23.82
CA ALA A 277 39.51 11.90 -23.48
C ALA A 277 40.20 11.98 -22.11
N PRO A 278 41.33 11.26 -21.88
CA PRO A 278 41.84 10.92 -20.55
C PRO A 278 42.46 12.07 -19.75
N LEU A 279 42.51 13.28 -20.28
CA LEU A 279 43.17 14.43 -19.66
C LEU A 279 42.14 15.46 -19.24
N CYS A 280 42.25 15.95 -18.02
CA CYS A 280 41.44 17.02 -17.49
C CYS A 280 42.16 18.36 -17.61
N SER A 281 41.81 19.15 -18.63
CA SER A 281 42.42 20.43 -18.91
C SER A 281 41.39 21.55 -18.88
N LEU A 282 41.68 22.64 -18.16
CA LEU A 282 40.74 23.77 -18.01
C LEU A 282 39.33 23.32 -17.56
N ALA A 283 39.29 22.36 -16.63
CA ALA A 283 38.08 21.70 -16.11
C ALA A 283 37.23 20.97 -17.16
N LYS A 284 37.85 20.52 -18.27
CA LYS A 284 37.21 19.71 -19.30
C LYS A 284 38.03 18.49 -19.70
N CYS A 285 37.37 17.38 -19.94
CA CYS A 285 38.01 16.20 -20.50
C CYS A 285 38.44 16.44 -21.94
N SER A 286 39.63 15.95 -22.29
CA SER A 286 40.32 16.23 -23.54
C SER A 286 41.18 15.02 -23.94
N ALA A 287 41.35 14.82 -25.25
CA ALA A 287 42.25 13.79 -25.76
C ALA A 287 43.71 14.28 -25.86
N GLY A 288 43.98 15.53 -25.48
CA GLY A 288 45.28 16.18 -25.56
C GLY A 288 45.81 16.27 -26.99
N GLN A 289 44.94 16.41 -27.98
CA GLN A 289 45.31 16.49 -29.39
C GLN A 289 45.62 17.94 -29.78
N VAL A 290 46.24 18.11 -30.96
CA VAL A 290 46.55 19.47 -31.47
C VAL A 290 45.29 20.33 -31.52
N GLY A 291 45.35 21.47 -30.84
CA GLY A 291 44.26 22.43 -30.77
C GLY A 291 43.31 22.27 -29.58
N ASP A 292 43.44 21.19 -28.80
CA ASP A 292 42.73 21.02 -27.53
C ASP A 292 43.24 22.02 -26.48
N PRO A 293 42.38 22.49 -25.56
CA PRO A 293 42.79 23.44 -24.52
C PRO A 293 43.81 22.82 -23.55
N CYS A 294 44.75 23.62 -23.04
CA CYS A 294 45.72 23.22 -22.03
C CYS A 294 46.17 24.41 -21.16
N ASP A 295 46.57 24.14 -19.92
CA ASP A 295 47.31 25.03 -19.03
C ASP A 295 48.77 24.58 -18.87
N TYR A 296 49.05 23.28 -19.02
CA TYR A 296 50.36 22.67 -18.87
C TYR A 296 50.63 21.61 -19.94
N ASP A 297 51.90 21.29 -20.21
CA ASP A 297 52.29 20.21 -21.14
C ASP A 297 51.69 18.84 -20.76
N THR A 298 51.40 18.61 -19.47
CA THR A 298 50.76 17.38 -18.97
C THR A 298 49.30 17.24 -19.40
N ASP A 299 48.69 18.34 -19.85
CA ASP A 299 47.31 18.37 -20.36
C ASP A 299 47.26 17.92 -21.83
N CYS A 300 48.43 17.60 -22.40
CA CYS A 300 48.58 17.20 -23.77
C CYS A 300 49.06 15.74 -23.90
N SER A 301 48.64 15.11 -24.99
CA SER A 301 49.03 13.73 -25.30
C SER A 301 50.42 13.68 -25.93
N GLU A 302 50.98 12.47 -26.04
CA GLU A 302 52.25 12.25 -26.75
C GLU A 302 52.23 12.72 -28.21
N ALA A 303 51.04 12.84 -28.83
CA ALA A 303 50.90 13.32 -30.21
C ALA A 303 51.03 14.84 -30.34
N ALA A 304 50.86 15.59 -29.24
CA ALA A 304 50.91 17.04 -29.21
C ALA A 304 51.48 17.56 -27.87
N PRO A 305 52.70 17.15 -27.47
CA PRO A 305 53.15 17.15 -26.07
C PRO A 305 53.47 18.53 -25.46
N TYR A 306 53.22 19.61 -26.19
CA TYR A 306 53.54 20.97 -25.76
C TYR A 306 52.26 21.80 -25.64
N CYS A 307 52.11 22.51 -24.54
CA CYS A 307 51.09 23.54 -24.37
C CYS A 307 51.66 24.90 -24.77
N SER A 308 50.98 25.61 -25.68
CA SER A 308 51.42 26.95 -26.10
C SER A 308 50.86 28.02 -25.16
N ASP A 309 51.69 28.72 -24.37
CA ASP A 309 51.19 29.85 -23.55
C ASP A 309 50.71 31.05 -24.41
N LEU A 310 50.85 30.98 -25.74
CA LEU A 310 50.35 32.00 -26.65
C LEU A 310 48.85 31.87 -26.89
N ASN A 311 48.31 30.65 -26.90
CA ASN A 311 46.92 30.39 -27.26
C ASN A 311 46.20 29.34 -26.39
N ASP A 312 46.88 28.84 -25.36
CA ASP A 312 46.38 27.85 -24.40
C ASP A 312 45.91 26.56 -25.08
N LYS A 313 46.67 26.09 -26.09
CA LYS A 313 46.38 24.87 -26.85
C LYS A 313 47.56 23.93 -27.02
N CYS A 314 47.24 22.64 -27.01
CA CYS A 314 48.19 21.59 -27.30
C CYS A 314 48.71 21.69 -28.75
N GLN A 315 50.00 21.43 -28.94
CA GLN A 315 50.69 21.51 -30.21
C GLN A 315 51.86 20.53 -30.31
N THR A 316 52.38 20.34 -31.53
CA THR A 316 53.49 19.41 -31.77
C THR A 316 54.85 19.99 -31.43
N GLY A 317 54.97 21.32 -31.30
CA GLY A 317 56.25 22.02 -31.09
C GLY A 317 57.16 22.00 -32.32
N GLU A 318 56.66 21.51 -33.46
CA GLU A 318 57.35 21.54 -34.75
C GLU A 318 57.41 22.96 -35.32
N ALA A 319 58.30 23.21 -36.29
CA ALA A 319 58.46 24.52 -36.90
C ALA A 319 57.13 25.09 -37.44
N GLY A 320 56.82 26.34 -37.06
CA GLY A 320 55.55 27.02 -37.36
C GLY A 320 54.48 26.88 -36.28
N SER A 321 54.70 26.08 -35.23
CA SER A 321 53.78 26.00 -34.08
C SER A 321 53.86 27.29 -33.24
N PRO A 322 52.74 27.82 -32.73
CA PRO A 322 52.71 29.06 -31.94
C PRO A 322 53.54 28.94 -30.64
N CYS A 323 54.34 29.95 -30.31
CA CYS A 323 55.13 29.95 -29.08
C CYS A 323 55.30 31.34 -28.44
N SER A 324 55.39 31.35 -27.13
CA SER A 324 55.81 32.46 -26.28
C SER A 324 57.10 32.15 -25.52
N LEU A 325 57.39 30.87 -25.27
CA LEU A 325 58.59 30.39 -24.60
C LEU A 325 59.32 29.34 -25.44
N ASN A 326 60.60 29.12 -25.15
CA ASN A 326 61.36 28.03 -25.78
C ASN A 326 60.87 26.64 -25.36
N ALA A 327 60.13 26.53 -24.25
CA ALA A 327 59.58 25.28 -23.76
C ALA A 327 58.50 24.73 -24.70
N ASP A 328 57.79 25.60 -25.40
CA ASP A 328 56.68 25.28 -26.30
C ASP A 328 57.16 24.58 -27.61
N CYS A 329 58.48 24.46 -27.81
CA CYS A 329 59.09 24.09 -29.09
C CYS A 329 60.19 23.03 -28.96
N ILE A 330 60.34 22.20 -30.00
CA ILE A 330 61.42 21.19 -30.07
C ILE A 330 62.80 21.85 -30.20
N ASN A 331 62.95 22.88 -31.05
CA ASN A 331 64.24 23.56 -31.27
C ASN A 331 64.24 25.05 -30.88
N GLY A 332 63.31 25.46 -30.02
CA GLY A 332 63.21 26.83 -29.50
C GLY A 332 62.25 27.75 -30.27
N CYS A 333 61.95 28.89 -29.65
CA CYS A 333 60.94 29.84 -30.12
C CYS A 333 61.60 31.05 -30.80
N HIS A 334 61.11 31.41 -32.00
CA HIS A 334 61.50 32.66 -32.63
C HIS A 334 60.59 33.80 -32.14
N PHE A 335 61.00 34.49 -31.08
CA PHE A 335 60.22 35.54 -30.41
C PHE A 335 59.68 36.66 -31.33
N GLY A 336 60.34 36.94 -32.46
CA GLY A 336 59.88 37.94 -33.43
C GLY A 336 58.72 37.49 -34.32
N LEU A 337 58.52 36.17 -34.45
CA LEU A 337 57.44 35.56 -35.24
C LEU A 337 56.40 34.87 -34.34
N GLN A 338 56.76 34.59 -33.08
CA GLN A 338 55.96 33.79 -32.15
C GLN A 338 55.66 32.39 -32.69
N GLU A 339 56.65 31.82 -33.38
CA GLU A 339 56.60 30.51 -34.01
C GLU A 339 57.87 29.69 -33.67
N CYS A 340 57.71 28.39 -33.49
CA CYS A 340 58.81 27.44 -33.33
C CYS A 340 59.66 27.38 -34.60
N VAL A 341 60.97 27.17 -34.46
CA VAL A 341 61.95 27.06 -35.56
C VAL A 341 62.69 25.73 -35.58
#